data_AF-A0A061N552-F1
#
_entry.id   AF-A0A061N552-F1
#
_cell.length_a   1.000
_cell.length_b   1.000
_cell.length_c   1.000
_cell.angle_alpha   90.00
_cell.angle_beta   90.00
_cell.angle_gamma   90.00
#
_symmetry.space_group_name_H-M   'P 1'
#
loop_
_entity.id
_entity.type
_entity.pdbx_description
1 polymer ?
#
loop_
_entity_poly.entity_id
_entity_poly.type
_entity_poly.pdbx_seq_one_letter_code
_entity_poly.pdbx_strand_id
1 'polypeptide(L)' 'MQYREPKEGFYLWVKLNNEYNERTLINESINNNLLFMPGSIYDDKNGYFRLTFARVNNQDIDNAIEKLKLIIEKAT' A
#
# COMPACT_ATOMS: atom_id res chain seq x y z
N MET A 1 -11.15 -0.52 4.83
CA MET A 1 -9.92 -1.22 4.42
C MET A 1 -9.95 -2.61 5.02
N GLN A 2 -9.56 -3.63 4.27
CA GLN A 2 -9.36 -4.99 4.77
C GLN A 2 -7.90 -5.37 4.52
N TYR A 3 -7.30 -6.14 5.41
CA TYR A 3 -5.98 -6.71 5.19
C TYR A 3 -5.93 -8.14 5.69
N ARG A 4 -5.03 -8.94 5.12
CA ARG A 4 -4.75 -10.29 5.61
C ARG A 4 -3.49 -10.26 6.46
N GLU A 5 -3.63 -10.55 7.75
CA GLU A 5 -2.47 -10.73 8.62
C GLU A 5 -1.63 -11.92 8.13
N PRO A 6 -0.32 -11.72 7.87
CA PRO A 6 0.53 -12.80 7.41
C PRO A 6 0.80 -13.75 8.58
N LYS A 7 0.45 -15.03 8.40
CA LYS A 7 0.89 -16.09 9.32
C LYS A 7 2.39 -16.37 9.18
N GLU A 8 2.91 -16.19 7.97
CA GLU A 8 4.31 -16.38 7.59
C GLU A 8 4.67 -15.42 6.45
N GLY A 9 5.97 -15.22 6.22
CA GLY A 9 6.48 -14.33 5.18
C GLY A 9 6.53 -12.86 5.60
N PHE A 10 6.73 -11.98 4.61
CA PHE A 10 7.03 -10.56 4.84
C PHE A 10 6.19 -9.63 3.96
N TYR A 11 4.98 -10.06 3.63
CA TYR A 11 4.04 -9.33 2.79
C TYR A 11 2.68 -9.18 3.46
N LEU A 12 2.07 -8.01 3.33
CA LEU A 12 0.65 -7.79 3.64
C LEU A 12 -0.10 -7.50 2.35
N TRP A 13 -1.19 -8.22 2.12
CA TRP A 13 -2.18 -7.83 1.12
C TRP A 13 -3.20 -6.91 1.77
N VAL A 14 -3.37 -5.74 1.18
CA VAL A 14 -4.33 -4.73 1.62
C VAL A 14 -5.32 -4.47 0.51
N LYS A 15 -6.60 -4.40 0.87
CA LYS A 15 -7.72 -4.06 -0.01
C LYS A 15 -8.35 -2.74 0.45
N LEU A 16 -8.41 -1.77 -0.45
CA LEU A 16 -9.21 -0.56 -0.24
C LEU A 16 -10.69 -0.86 -0.53
N ASN A 17 -11.58 -0.23 0.24
CA ASN A 17 -13.02 -0.46 0.10
C ASN A 17 -13.62 0.30 -1.08
N ASN A 18 -12.94 1.36 -1.53
CA ASN A 18 -13.40 2.24 -2.60
C ASN A 18 -12.59 1.96 -3.87
N GLU A 19 -13.20 2.23 -5.02
CA GLU A 19 -12.44 2.33 -6.26
C GLU A 19 -11.46 3.49 -6.16
N TYR A 20 -10.22 3.27 -6.59
CA TYR A 20 -9.20 4.31 -6.66
C TYR A 20 -8.44 4.22 -7.98
N ASN A 21 -7.89 5.36 -8.42
CA ASN A 21 -6.98 5.35 -9.54
C ASN A 21 -5.60 4.85 -9.09
N GLU A 22 -5.28 3.60 -9.43
CA GLU A 22 -4.04 2.95 -9.02
C GLU A 22 -2.79 3.71 -9.49
N ARG A 23 -2.82 4.26 -10.71
CA ARG A 23 -1.71 5.06 -11.24
C ARG A 23 -1.49 6.32 -10.41
N THR A 24 -2.56 7.03 -10.06
CA THR A 24 -2.47 8.22 -9.20
C THR A 24 -1.89 7.86 -7.84
N LEU A 25 -2.40 6.80 -7.20
CA LEU A 25 -1.93 6.36 -5.89
C LEU A 25 -0.43 6.01 -5.89
N ILE A 26 0.05 5.28 -6.91
CA ILE A 26 1.47 4.94 -7.04
C ILE A 26 2.32 6.20 -7.25
N ASN A 27 1.91 7.07 -8.17
CA ASN A 27 2.69 8.27 -8.49
C ASN A 27 2.81 9.20 -7.28
N GLU A 28 1.71 9.44 -6.57
CA GLU A 28 1.72 10.23 -5.34
C GLU A 28 2.59 9.58 -4.24
N SER A 29 2.56 8.25 -4.14
CA SER A 29 3.39 7.52 -3.18
C SER A 29 4.87 7.67 -3.49
N ILE A 30 5.27 7.50 -4.75
CA ILE A 30 6.66 7.67 -5.19
C ILE A 30 7.14 9.12 -4.91
N ASN A 31 6.30 10.12 -5.19
CA ASN A 31 6.60 11.53 -4.91
C ASN A 31 6.79 11.83 -3.42
N ASN A 32 6.26 10.99 -2.54
CA ASN A 32 6.36 11.10 -1.08
C ASN A 32 7.36 10.09 -0.47
N ASN A 33 8.27 9.55 -1.29
CA ASN A 33 9.27 8.55 -0.92
C ASN A 33 8.67 7.26 -0.31
N LEU A 34 7.50 6.84 -0.80
CA LEU A 34 6.85 5.59 -0.46
C LEU A 34 6.79 4.66 -1.67
N LEU A 35 7.15 3.40 -1.45
CA LEU A 35 7.11 2.37 -2.48
C LEU A 35 6.36 1.14 -1.95
N PHE A 36 5.41 0.68 -2.75
CA PHE A 36 4.73 -0.59 -2.58
C PHE A 36 4.35 -1.14 -3.96
N MET A 37 3.85 -2.39 -4.01
CA MET A 37 3.47 -3.00 -5.27
C MET A 37 1.96 -2.94 -5.48
N PRO A 38 1.47 -2.39 -6.59
CA PRO A 38 0.05 -2.50 -6.94
C PRO A 38 -0.38 -3.95 -7.12
N GLY A 39 -1.67 -4.21 -6.85
CA GLY A 39 -2.31 -5.50 -7.05
C GLY A 39 -2.41 -5.88 -8.53
N SER A 40 -2.50 -4.90 -9.43
CA SER A 40 -2.59 -5.13 -10.88
C SER A 40 -1.40 -5.90 -11.46
N ILE A 41 -0.21 -5.84 -10.85
CA ILE A 41 0.97 -6.62 -11.24
C ILE A 41 0.72 -8.13 -11.05
N TYR A 42 -0.21 -8.50 -10.18
CA TYR A 42 -0.55 -9.88 -9.82
C TYR A 42 -1.95 -10.29 -10.32
N ASP A 43 -2.46 -9.60 -11.35
CA ASP A 43 -3.83 -9.74 -11.88
C ASP A 43 -4.96 -9.44 -10.87
N ASP A 44 -4.65 -8.74 -9.78
CA ASP A 44 -5.60 -8.36 -8.74
C ASP A 44 -6.06 -6.90 -8.94
N LYS A 45 -7.01 -6.71 -9.86
CA LYS A 45 -7.37 -5.38 -10.42
C LYS A 45 -8.32 -4.55 -9.54
N ASN A 46 -8.74 -5.07 -8.39
CA ASN A 46 -9.85 -4.51 -7.60
C ASN A 46 -9.40 -3.89 -6.28
N GLY A 47 -8.50 -2.93 -6.38
CA GLY A 47 -8.12 -2.09 -5.26
C GLY A 47 -7.22 -2.77 -4.22
N TYR A 48 -6.44 -3.75 -4.68
CA TYR A 48 -5.42 -4.40 -3.86
C TYR A 48 -4.06 -3.77 -4.07
N PHE A 49 -3.25 -3.81 -3.02
CA PHE A 49 -1.83 -3.57 -3.10
C PHE A 49 -1.09 -4.40 -2.05
N ARG A 50 0.20 -4.61 -2.31
CA ARG A 50 1.12 -5.36 -1.46
C ARG A 50 2.08 -4.44 -0.76
N LEU A 51 2.07 -4.51 0.57
CA LEU A 51 3.12 -3.97 1.42
C LEU A 51 4.16 -5.04 1.73
N THR A 52 5.40 -4.63 1.97
CA THR A 52 6.44 -5.48 2.54
C THR A 52 7.15 -4.76 3.68
N PHE A 53 7.47 -5.51 4.72
CA PHE A 53 8.24 -5.02 5.87
C PHE A 53 9.65 -5.65 5.94
N ALA A 54 10.07 -6.36 4.89
CA ALA A 54 11.36 -7.07 4.88
C ALA A 54 12.60 -6.15 4.91
N ARG A 55 12.45 -4.88 4.50
CA ARG A 55 13.57 -3.95 4.28
C ARG A 55 13.37 -2.57 4.91
N VAL A 56 12.26 -2.37 5.62
CA VAL A 56 11.97 -1.11 6.30
C VAL A 56 12.48 -1.21 7.74
N ASN A 57 13.05 -0.14 8.29
CA ASN A 57 13.37 -0.14 9.71
C ASN A 57 12.08 0.00 10.52
N ASN A 58 12.00 -0.67 11.67
CA ASN A 58 10.80 -0.62 12.53
C ASN A 58 10.39 0.81 12.90
N GLN A 59 11.36 1.70 13.14
CA GLN A 59 11.13 3.11 13.48
C GLN A 59 10.47 3.92 12.34
N ASP A 60 10.57 3.46 11.10
CA ASP A 60 10.05 4.18 9.92
C ASP A 60 8.64 3.72 9.55
N ILE A 61 8.17 2.58 10.10
CA ILE A 61 6.89 1.95 9.73
C ILE A 61 5.71 2.87 10.03
N ASP A 62 5.61 3.40 11.25
CA ASP A 62 4.45 4.20 11.67
C ASP A 62 4.29 5.44 10.78
N ASN A 63 5.39 6.17 10.55
CA ASN A 63 5.43 7.33 9.66
C ASN A 63 5.09 6.95 8.20
N ALA A 64 5.58 5.81 7.72
CA ALA A 64 5.27 5.34 6.37
C ALA A 64 3.78 5.01 6.19
N ILE A 65 3.17 4.36 7.19
CA ILE A 65 1.73 4.04 7.18
C ILE A 65 0.88 5.31 7.30
N GLU A 66 1.28 6.28 8.13
CA GLU A 66 0.57 7.57 8.25
C GLU A 66 0.60 8.35 6.92
N LYS A 67 1.77 8.44 6.28
CA LYS A 67 1.89 9.05 4.95
C LYS A 67 1.03 8.33 3.91
N LEU A 68 1.04 7.00 3.90
CA LEU A 68 0.22 6.21 2.98
C LEU A 68 -1.27 6.47 3.19
N LYS A 69 -1.72 6.56 4.44
CA LYS A 69 -3.11 6.92 4.77
C LYS A 69 -3.50 8.28 4.18
N LEU A 70 -2.69 9.31 4.39
CA LEU A 70 -2.96 10.66 3.84
C LEU A 70 -3.00 10.68 2.31
N ILE A 71 -2.17 9.88 1.65
CA ILE A 71 -2.14 9.77 0.19
C ILE A 71 -3.40 9.05 -0.31
N ILE A 72 -3.83 7.98 0.36
CA ILE A 72 -5.07 7.28 0.03
C ILE A 72 -6.27 8.22 0.18
N GLU A 73 -6.35 8.97 1.28
CA GLU A 73 -7.43 9.94 1.53
C GLU A 73 -7.51 11.05 0.47
N LYS A 74 -6.40 11.41 -0.19
CA LYS A 74 -6.38 12.37 -1.31
C LYS A 74 -6.77 11.73 -2.65
N ALA A 75 -6.61 10.42 -2.79
CA ALA A 75 -6.80 9.69 -4.05
C ALA A 75 -8.20 9.07 -4.21
N THR A 76 -9.00 9.05 -3.14
CA THR A 76 -10.43 8.68 -3.10
C THR A 76 -11.29 9.90 -2.84
#